data_AF-A0A973FRF8-F1
#
_entry.id   AF-A0A973FRF8-F1
#
_cell.length_a   1.000
_cell.length_b   1.000
_cell.length_c   1.000
_cell.angle_alpha   90.00
_cell.angle_beta   90.00
_cell.angle_gamma   90.00
#
_symmetry.space_group_name_H-M   'P 1'
#
loop_
_entity.id
_entity.type
_entity.pdbx_description
1 polymer ?
#
loop_
_entity_poly.entity_id
_entity_poly.type
_entity_poly.pdbx_seq_one_letter_code
_entity_poly.pdbx_strand_id
1 'polypeptide(L)'
;LKGVLLACIPSLGENTTAPSAAIQGSQNPNITARYVGATSYTAAGTCSSGLLLRFGVKTWQPLTHANYPAEIGVYLDTNRDGTMDYRVYTAELNGASAFAEDGRNATYVGPIGGTYTSKFYTEHGANSGVFVMSVCGEQIGLTSTDVGKIVDARFYTADNYITDDVISTISTSLTILKDRYVALDPTSGAVLDQIDLAANSTSSYTLADTGANGSTAQGLLLLNTSGGTTEALTLGINTSASPSPTCQVGRRRWRFRCDDDLWRYWWLRGFFRWYHHH
;
A
#
# COMPACT_ATOMS: atom_id res chain seq x y z
N LEU A 1 4.27 1.62 -25.13
CA LEU A 1 4.77 1.79 -23.74
C LEU A 1 3.55 1.96 -22.83
N LYS A 2 3.22 0.95 -22.03
CA LYS A 2 2.04 0.98 -21.14
C LYS A 2 2.21 2.06 -20.06
N GLY A 3 1.08 2.64 -19.63
CA GLY A 3 1.03 3.59 -18.52
C GLY A 3 1.63 3.02 -17.23
N VAL A 4 1.95 3.89 -16.27
CA VAL A 4 2.21 3.48 -14.88
C VAL A 4 0.93 3.72 -14.10
N LEU A 5 0.57 2.74 -13.27
CA LEU A 5 -0.53 2.85 -12.35
C LEU A 5 -0.01 3.19 -10.96
N LEU A 6 -0.57 4.21 -10.33
CA LEU A 6 -0.32 4.54 -8.94
C LEU A 6 -1.57 4.24 -8.12
N ALA A 7 -1.49 3.34 -7.13
CA ALA A 7 -2.55 3.19 -6.15
C ALA A 7 -2.48 4.35 -5.14
N CYS A 8 -3.64 4.95 -4.83
CA CYS A 8 -3.76 6.03 -3.86
C CYS A 8 -4.32 5.49 -2.55
N ILE A 9 -3.46 5.35 -1.53
CA ILE A 9 -3.82 4.70 -0.26
C ILE A 9 -3.40 5.61 0.90
N PRO A 10 -4.22 5.86 1.93
CA PRO A 10 -3.76 6.52 3.14
C PRO A 10 -2.52 5.83 3.75
N SER A 11 -1.48 6.61 4.01
CA SER A 11 -0.27 6.15 4.70
C SER A 11 -0.57 5.97 6.18
N LEU A 12 -0.49 4.73 6.65
CA LEU A 12 -0.91 4.34 7.98
C LEU A 12 0.25 4.15 8.96
N GLY A 13 1.43 3.77 8.46
CA GLY A 13 2.62 3.61 9.27
C GLY A 13 3.89 3.48 8.43
N GLU A 14 5.03 3.71 9.09
CA GLU A 14 6.36 3.59 8.50
C GLU A 14 7.32 2.90 9.49
N ASN A 15 8.21 2.07 8.95
CA ASN A 15 9.46 1.71 9.62
C ASN A 15 10.57 2.62 9.10
N THR A 16 11.01 3.56 9.93
CA THR A 16 12.00 4.58 9.56
C THR A 16 13.43 4.06 9.52
N THR A 17 13.67 2.87 10.06
CA THR A 17 15.00 2.27 10.14
C THR A 17 15.15 1.22 9.06
N ALA A 18 16.14 1.43 8.19
CA ALA A 18 16.51 0.41 7.23
C ALA A 18 17.10 -0.80 7.97
N PRO A 19 16.63 -2.02 7.66
CA PRO A 19 17.27 -3.24 8.15
C PRO A 19 18.73 -3.30 7.71
N SER A 20 19.58 -3.91 8.55
CA SER A 20 20.97 -4.16 8.20
C SER A 20 21.06 -4.99 6.92
N ALA A 21 22.12 -4.75 6.15
CA ALA A 21 22.42 -5.61 5.02
C ALA A 21 22.70 -7.02 5.54
N ALA A 22 22.01 -8.02 5.00
CA ALA A 22 22.32 -9.41 5.26
C ALA A 22 23.73 -9.74 4.75
N ILE A 23 24.42 -10.66 5.41
CA ILE A 23 25.69 -11.17 4.92
C ILE A 23 25.43 -11.84 3.56
N GLN A 24 26.25 -11.55 2.55
CA GLN A 24 26.08 -12.16 1.24
C GLN A 24 26.13 -13.70 1.36
N GLY A 25 25.15 -14.38 0.77
CA GLY A 25 25.04 -15.84 0.85
C GLY A 25 24.41 -16.38 2.15
N SER A 26 24.00 -15.51 3.08
CA SER A 26 23.33 -15.93 4.33
C SER A 26 21.91 -16.43 4.16
N GLN A 27 21.35 -16.36 2.95
CA GLN A 27 19.97 -16.79 2.67
C GLN A 27 18.94 -16.05 3.55
N ASN A 28 19.25 -14.82 3.98
CA ASN A 28 18.32 -13.99 4.75
C ASN A 28 17.75 -12.87 3.85
N PRO A 29 16.51 -13.01 3.38
CA PRO A 29 15.90 -12.03 2.52
C PRO A 29 15.49 -10.80 3.32
N ASN A 30 15.98 -9.64 2.90
CA ASN A 30 15.65 -8.38 3.54
C ASN A 30 14.28 -7.89 3.03
N ILE A 31 13.23 -8.38 3.69
CA ILE A 31 11.81 -8.16 3.33
C ILE A 31 11.09 -7.26 4.34
N THR A 32 11.83 -6.49 5.13
CA THR A 32 11.23 -5.58 6.13
C THR A 32 10.32 -4.56 5.45
N ALA A 33 9.07 -4.45 5.92
CA ALA A 33 8.15 -3.40 5.50
C ALA A 33 8.72 -2.03 5.86
N ARG A 34 8.68 -1.10 4.90
CA ARG A 34 9.01 0.32 5.08
C ARG A 34 7.73 1.16 5.22
N TYR A 35 6.79 1.04 4.29
CA TYR A 35 5.52 1.79 4.33
C TYR A 35 4.34 0.84 4.30
N VAL A 36 3.29 1.19 5.03
CA VAL A 36 2.01 0.48 4.99
C VAL A 36 0.86 1.47 4.89
N GLY A 37 -0.22 1.04 4.24
CA GLY A 37 -1.43 1.82 4.06
C GLY A 37 -2.65 0.93 3.87
N ALA A 38 -3.83 1.47 4.14
CA ALA A 38 -5.08 0.83 3.80
C ALA A 38 -6.15 1.86 3.42
N THR A 39 -7.03 1.47 2.51
CA THR A 39 -8.17 2.27 2.02
C THR A 39 -9.36 1.34 1.79
N SER A 40 -10.55 1.92 1.75
CA SER A 40 -11.78 1.18 1.48
C SER A 40 -12.70 1.94 0.53
N TYR A 41 -13.43 1.18 -0.30
CA TYR A 41 -14.31 1.71 -1.35
C TYR A 41 -15.65 0.99 -1.36
N THR A 42 -16.68 1.70 -1.80
CA THR A 42 -17.94 1.08 -2.19
C THR A 42 -17.73 0.31 -3.49
N ALA A 43 -18.08 -0.97 -3.51
CA ALA A 43 -17.81 -1.88 -4.62
C ALA A 43 -19.00 -2.83 -4.89
N ALA A 44 -20.20 -2.24 -5.04
CA ALA A 44 -21.39 -2.99 -5.39
C ALA A 44 -21.19 -3.73 -6.73
N GLY A 45 -21.54 -5.02 -6.77
CA GLY A 45 -21.39 -5.88 -7.95
C GLY A 45 -20.06 -6.65 -8.00
N THR A 46 -18.97 -6.11 -7.46
CA THR A 46 -17.70 -6.83 -7.32
C THR A 46 -17.64 -7.60 -6.01
N CYS A 47 -18.03 -6.96 -4.91
CA CYS A 47 -18.12 -7.55 -3.58
C CYS A 47 -19.59 -7.62 -3.15
N SER A 48 -20.03 -8.77 -2.66
CA SER A 48 -21.44 -8.96 -2.28
C SER A 48 -21.84 -8.10 -1.10
N SER A 49 -20.89 -7.73 -0.23
CA SER A 49 -21.14 -6.79 0.86
C SER A 49 -21.11 -5.32 0.44
N GLY A 50 -20.86 -5.04 -0.84
CA GLY A 50 -20.70 -3.69 -1.37
C GLY A 50 -19.43 -2.97 -0.89
N LEU A 51 -18.51 -3.66 -0.21
CA LEU A 51 -17.28 -3.09 0.33
C LEU A 51 -16.04 -3.80 -0.22
N LEU A 52 -15.06 -3.02 -0.67
CA LEU A 52 -13.73 -3.48 -1.04
C LEU A 52 -12.70 -2.77 -0.14
N LEU A 53 -11.71 -3.50 0.35
CA LEU A 53 -10.55 -2.95 1.04
C LEU A 53 -9.29 -3.22 0.23
N ARG A 54 -8.37 -2.26 0.21
CA ARG A 54 -7.03 -2.41 -0.36
C ARG A 54 -5.99 -2.11 0.70
N PHE A 55 -5.02 -3.01 0.82
CA PHE A 55 -3.88 -2.88 1.71
C PHE A 55 -2.61 -2.73 0.88
N GLY A 56 -1.88 -1.65 1.11
CA GLY A 56 -0.62 -1.37 0.42
C GLY A 56 0.57 -1.59 1.34
N VAL A 57 1.61 -2.26 0.83
CA VAL A 57 2.89 -2.45 1.52
C VAL A 57 4.03 -2.11 0.58
N LYS A 58 5.03 -1.38 1.08
CA LYS A 58 6.32 -1.19 0.43
C LYS A 58 7.42 -1.75 1.32
N THR A 59 8.19 -2.73 0.86
CA THR A 59 9.39 -3.27 1.54
C THR A 59 10.61 -2.41 1.30
N TRP A 60 11.61 -2.40 2.19
CA TRP A 60 12.83 -1.61 2.02
C TRP A 60 13.57 -1.90 0.71
N GLN A 61 13.70 -3.18 0.38
CA GLN A 61 14.34 -3.66 -0.84
C GLN A 61 13.30 -4.20 -1.83
N PRO A 62 13.53 -4.04 -3.14
CA PRO A 62 12.69 -4.65 -4.15
C PRO A 62 12.84 -6.17 -4.14
N LEU A 63 11.76 -6.86 -4.50
CA LEU A 63 11.71 -8.29 -4.70
C LEU A 63 11.60 -8.60 -6.19
N THR A 64 12.30 -9.64 -6.63
CA THR A 64 12.29 -10.08 -8.03
C THR A 64 10.91 -10.55 -8.47
N HIS A 65 10.18 -11.23 -7.59
CA HIS A 65 8.82 -11.71 -7.80
C HIS A 65 8.02 -11.79 -6.49
N ALA A 66 6.70 -11.96 -6.60
CA ALA A 66 5.77 -11.90 -5.47
C ALA A 66 5.68 -13.17 -4.61
N ASN A 67 6.10 -14.35 -5.10
CA ASN A 67 5.80 -15.62 -4.39
C ASN A 67 6.77 -15.95 -3.26
N TYR A 68 8.07 -15.81 -3.50
CA TYR A 68 9.12 -16.22 -2.57
C TYR A 68 10.29 -15.22 -2.63
N PRO A 69 11.02 -15.05 -1.53
CA PRO A 69 10.80 -15.65 -0.21
C PRO A 69 9.87 -14.83 0.68
N ALA A 70 9.11 -13.87 0.13
CA ALA A 70 8.31 -12.96 0.92
C ALA A 70 6.84 -13.36 0.94
N GLU A 71 6.28 -13.48 2.14
CA GLU A 71 4.87 -13.29 2.39
C GLU A 71 4.63 -11.87 2.93
N ILE A 72 3.64 -11.20 2.36
CA ILE A 72 3.11 -9.93 2.86
C ILE A 72 1.72 -10.22 3.42
N GLY A 73 1.42 -9.70 4.61
CA GLY A 73 0.09 -9.88 5.18
C GLY A 73 -0.31 -8.84 6.21
N VAL A 74 -1.55 -8.98 6.66
CA VAL A 74 -2.22 -8.10 7.62
C VAL A 74 -3.11 -8.94 8.52
N TYR A 75 -2.93 -8.83 9.82
CA TYR A 75 -3.94 -9.27 10.79
C TYR A 75 -4.92 -8.13 11.06
N LEU A 76 -6.21 -8.46 11.18
CA LEU A 76 -7.28 -7.50 11.38
C LEU A 76 -8.06 -7.87 12.64
N ASP A 77 -8.21 -6.90 13.54
CA ASP A 77 -9.13 -6.91 14.67
C ASP A 77 -10.29 -5.97 14.31
N THR A 78 -11.41 -6.57 13.92
CA THR A 78 -12.58 -5.88 13.36
C THR A 78 -13.61 -5.52 14.42
N ASN A 79 -13.52 -6.10 15.62
CA ASN A 79 -14.42 -5.80 16.74
C ASN A 79 -13.72 -4.96 17.84
N ARG A 80 -12.40 -4.79 17.73
CA ARG A 80 -11.50 -4.06 18.64
C ARG A 80 -11.49 -4.62 20.06
N ASP A 81 -11.59 -5.93 20.20
CA ASP A 81 -11.53 -6.61 21.49
C ASP A 81 -10.09 -6.92 21.95
N GLY A 82 -9.10 -6.62 21.11
CA GLY A 82 -7.67 -6.88 21.36
C GLY A 82 -7.17 -8.21 20.80
N THR A 83 -8.06 -9.01 20.18
CA THR A 83 -7.74 -10.26 19.49
C THR A 83 -7.92 -10.07 17.99
N MET A 84 -6.99 -10.63 17.21
CA MET A 84 -7.11 -10.58 15.76
C MET A 84 -8.20 -11.56 15.30
N ASP A 85 -9.14 -11.07 14.49
CA ASP A 85 -10.28 -11.85 13.96
C ASP A 85 -9.91 -12.52 12.63
N TYR A 86 -9.23 -11.79 11.76
CA TYR A 86 -8.94 -12.19 10.38
C TYR A 86 -7.47 -12.03 10.02
N ARG A 87 -7.04 -12.77 9.01
CA ARG A 87 -5.72 -12.61 8.37
C ARG A 87 -5.90 -12.47 6.86
N VAL A 88 -5.17 -11.52 6.30
CA VAL A 88 -4.97 -11.30 4.87
C VAL A 88 -3.51 -11.61 4.57
N TYR A 89 -3.21 -12.36 3.52
CA TYR A 89 -1.82 -12.63 3.13
C TYR A 89 -1.68 -12.94 1.65
N THR A 90 -0.46 -12.76 1.13
CA THR A 90 -0.08 -13.13 -0.23
C THR A 90 0.42 -14.56 -0.26
N ALA A 91 -0.05 -15.36 -1.21
CA ALA A 91 0.55 -16.66 -1.49
C ALA A 91 0.43 -17.01 -2.97
N GLU A 92 1.25 -17.95 -3.42
CA GLU A 92 1.07 -18.52 -4.76
C GLU A 92 -0.33 -19.13 -4.89
N LEU A 93 -0.96 -18.92 -6.03
CA LEU A 93 -2.27 -19.49 -6.32
C LEU A 93 -2.16 -21.02 -6.27
N ASN A 94 -3.01 -21.65 -5.46
CA ASN A 94 -2.97 -23.08 -5.16
C ASN A 94 -1.72 -23.53 -4.37
N GLY A 95 -0.95 -22.61 -3.79
CA GLY A 95 0.29 -22.92 -3.06
C GLY A 95 0.11 -23.87 -1.86
N ALA A 96 -1.12 -23.96 -1.31
CA ALA A 96 -1.46 -24.93 -0.27
C ALA A 96 -1.53 -26.39 -0.78
N SER A 97 -1.84 -26.58 -2.07
CA SER A 97 -1.94 -27.90 -2.71
C SER A 97 -0.79 -28.21 -3.68
N ALA A 98 -0.07 -27.18 -4.13
CA ALA A 98 0.92 -27.25 -5.20
C ALA A 98 1.92 -26.09 -5.03
N PHE A 99 2.99 -26.33 -4.28
CA PHE A 99 4.02 -25.32 -3.98
C PHE A 99 4.98 -25.13 -5.17
N ALA A 100 5.23 -23.86 -5.52
CA ALA A 100 6.11 -23.41 -6.61
C ALA A 100 5.71 -23.91 -8.01
N GLU A 101 4.41 -24.16 -8.25
CA GLU A 101 3.91 -24.72 -9.52
C GLU A 101 3.20 -23.70 -10.42
N ASP A 102 2.42 -22.77 -9.87
CA ASP A 102 1.52 -21.90 -10.66
C ASP A 102 2.19 -20.60 -11.11
N GLY A 103 3.04 -20.03 -10.25
CA GLY A 103 3.76 -18.78 -10.49
C GLY A 103 2.93 -17.51 -10.30
N ARG A 104 1.59 -17.56 -10.27
CA ARG A 104 0.74 -16.39 -9.97
C ARG A 104 0.58 -16.20 -8.47
N ASN A 105 0.59 -14.96 -8.01
CA ASN A 105 0.39 -14.63 -6.59
C ASN A 105 -1.02 -14.09 -6.34
N ALA A 106 -1.69 -14.58 -5.31
CA ALA A 106 -3.05 -14.20 -4.95
C ALA A 106 -3.14 -13.70 -3.51
N THR A 107 -4.13 -12.83 -3.27
CA THR A 107 -4.48 -12.38 -1.93
C THR A 107 -5.47 -13.36 -1.32
N TYR A 108 -5.06 -14.02 -0.24
CA TYR A 108 -5.88 -14.92 0.55
C TYR A 108 -6.37 -14.20 1.82
N VAL A 109 -7.61 -14.46 2.21
CA VAL A 109 -8.21 -13.89 3.40
C VAL A 109 -9.21 -14.85 4.03
N GLY A 110 -9.25 -14.86 5.36
CA GLY A 110 -10.15 -15.69 6.14
C GLY A 110 -10.01 -15.43 7.64
N PRO A 111 -10.94 -15.98 8.46
CA PRO A 111 -10.87 -15.89 9.91
C PRO A 111 -9.68 -16.70 10.45
N ILE A 112 -9.09 -16.23 11.55
CA ILE A 112 -8.00 -16.96 12.21
C ILE A 112 -8.53 -18.32 12.70
N GLY A 113 -7.84 -19.40 12.31
CA GLY A 113 -8.26 -20.77 12.59
C GLY A 113 -9.34 -21.33 11.66
N GLY A 114 -9.79 -20.58 10.66
CA GLY A 114 -10.79 -21.03 9.68
C GLY A 114 -10.26 -21.15 8.25
N THR A 115 -11.19 -21.15 7.30
CA THR A 115 -10.90 -21.32 5.87
C THR A 115 -10.54 -19.99 5.21
N TYR A 116 -9.48 -20.02 4.41
CA TYR A 116 -9.02 -18.88 3.61
C TYR A 116 -9.48 -19.01 2.17
N THR A 117 -9.84 -17.87 1.58
CA THR A 117 -10.32 -17.78 0.19
C THR A 117 -9.60 -16.65 -0.52
N SER A 118 -9.52 -16.75 -1.85
CA SER A 118 -8.98 -15.68 -2.70
C SER A 118 -10.00 -15.25 -3.74
N LYS A 119 -10.11 -13.93 -3.94
CA LYS A 119 -10.90 -13.31 -5.01
C LYS A 119 -10.06 -12.45 -5.96
N PHE A 120 -8.85 -12.09 -5.54
CA PHE A 120 -8.01 -11.13 -6.25
C PHE A 120 -6.57 -11.64 -6.32
N TYR A 121 -5.92 -11.36 -7.45
CA TYR A 121 -4.48 -11.46 -7.55
C TYR A 121 -3.82 -10.33 -6.75
N THR A 122 -2.64 -10.61 -6.22
CA THR A 122 -1.80 -9.58 -5.60
C THR A 122 -1.22 -8.69 -6.68
N GLU A 123 -1.35 -7.37 -6.53
CA GLU A 123 -0.71 -6.44 -7.44
C GLU A 123 0.75 -6.25 -7.05
N HIS A 124 1.64 -6.72 -7.90
CA HIS A 124 3.08 -6.63 -7.72
C HIS A 124 3.79 -6.60 -9.08
N GLY A 125 4.71 -5.66 -9.24
CA GLY A 125 5.57 -5.57 -10.43
C GLY A 125 6.87 -6.34 -10.21
N ALA A 126 7.43 -6.94 -11.25
CA ALA A 126 8.74 -7.58 -11.15
C ALA A 126 9.82 -6.56 -10.74
N ASN A 127 10.74 -6.97 -9.86
CA ASN A 127 11.73 -6.09 -9.25
C ASN A 127 11.09 -4.89 -8.54
N SER A 128 10.03 -5.14 -7.76
CA SER A 128 9.33 -4.13 -6.97
C SER A 128 9.32 -4.46 -5.49
N GLY A 129 9.41 -3.46 -4.62
CA GLY A 129 9.09 -3.60 -3.21
C GLY A 129 7.61 -3.43 -2.88
N VAL A 130 6.75 -3.23 -3.89
CA VAL A 130 5.33 -2.86 -3.69
C VAL A 130 4.42 -4.06 -3.82
N PHE A 131 3.48 -4.14 -2.89
CA PHE A 131 2.40 -5.11 -2.88
C PHE A 131 1.10 -4.38 -2.57
N VAL A 132 0.07 -4.63 -3.38
CA VAL A 132 -1.29 -4.24 -3.05
C VAL A 132 -2.18 -5.49 -3.00
N MET A 133 -2.80 -5.68 -1.84
CA MET A 133 -3.70 -6.78 -1.54
C MET A 133 -5.13 -6.25 -1.51
N SER A 134 -6.04 -6.89 -2.24
CA SER A 134 -7.44 -6.49 -2.29
C SER A 134 -8.31 -7.58 -1.66
N VAL A 135 -9.28 -7.19 -0.83
CA VAL A 135 -10.24 -8.12 -0.20
C VAL A 135 -11.64 -7.53 -0.21
N CYS A 136 -12.64 -8.40 -0.36
CA CYS A 136 -14.03 -7.99 -0.20
C CYS A 136 -14.41 -7.98 1.28
N GLY A 137 -15.28 -7.04 1.67
CA GLY A 137 -15.75 -6.91 3.05
C GLY A 137 -16.41 -8.18 3.58
N GLU A 138 -17.17 -8.92 2.75
CA GLU A 138 -17.79 -10.18 3.17
C GLU A 138 -16.77 -11.24 3.64
N GLN A 139 -15.51 -11.16 3.21
CA GLN A 139 -14.46 -12.09 3.63
C GLN A 139 -13.92 -11.80 5.04
N ILE A 140 -14.23 -10.61 5.58
CA ILE A 140 -13.79 -10.13 6.89
C ILE A 140 -14.95 -9.65 7.76
N GLY A 141 -16.18 -10.08 7.44
CA GLY A 141 -17.37 -9.72 8.23
C GLY A 141 -17.73 -8.24 8.22
N LEU A 142 -17.35 -7.50 7.17
CA LEU A 142 -17.65 -6.08 6.99
C LEU A 142 -18.49 -5.83 5.73
N THR A 143 -19.23 -4.74 5.75
CA THR A 143 -20.14 -4.33 4.68
C THR A 143 -20.04 -2.84 4.40
N SER A 144 -20.62 -2.38 3.30
CA SER A 144 -20.72 -0.95 3.02
C SER A 144 -21.55 -0.18 4.04
N THR A 145 -22.26 -0.85 4.95
CA THR A 145 -23.02 -0.21 6.04
C THR A 145 -22.17 0.08 7.28
N ASP A 146 -20.97 -0.51 7.38
CA ASP A 146 -20.03 -0.30 8.48
C ASP A 146 -19.24 1.02 8.36
N VAL A 147 -19.79 2.03 7.69
CA VAL A 147 -19.16 3.34 7.50
C VAL A 147 -18.77 3.94 8.86
N GLY A 148 -17.51 4.38 8.99
CA GLY A 148 -16.99 4.97 10.21
C GLY A 148 -16.52 3.95 11.26
N LYS A 149 -16.71 2.64 11.03
CA LYS A 149 -16.16 1.61 11.90
C LYS A 149 -14.63 1.63 11.82
N ILE A 150 -13.98 1.57 12.98
CA ILE A 150 -12.51 1.50 13.09
C ILE A 150 -12.12 0.03 13.14
N VAL A 151 -11.09 -0.33 12.37
CA VAL A 151 -10.48 -1.66 12.35
C VAL A 151 -9.01 -1.50 12.74
N ASP A 152 -8.58 -2.26 13.75
CA ASP A 152 -7.17 -2.32 14.11
C ASP A 152 -6.47 -3.33 13.20
N ALA A 153 -5.29 -2.97 12.70
CA ALA A 153 -4.55 -3.74 11.71
C ALA A 153 -3.09 -3.92 12.14
N ARG A 154 -2.54 -5.10 11.92
CA ARG A 154 -1.11 -5.39 12.09
C ARG A 154 -0.56 -5.95 10.80
N PHE A 155 0.10 -5.09 10.05
CA PHE A 155 0.86 -5.47 8.87
C PHE A 155 2.08 -6.28 9.28
N TYR A 156 2.44 -7.26 8.46
CA TYR A 156 3.66 -8.02 8.65
C TYR A 156 4.29 -8.44 7.33
N THR A 157 5.58 -8.75 7.40
CA THR A 157 6.29 -9.47 6.35
C THR A 157 6.97 -10.69 6.95
N ALA A 158 6.93 -11.81 6.25
CA ALA A 158 7.47 -13.08 6.72
C ALA A 158 8.26 -13.78 5.62
N ASP A 159 9.29 -14.52 6.01
CA ASP A 159 10.07 -15.35 5.09
C ASP A 159 9.36 -16.68 4.89
N ASN A 160 8.61 -16.82 3.80
CA ASN A 160 7.78 -18.00 3.54
C ASN A 160 8.51 -19.14 2.82
N TYR A 161 9.84 -19.08 2.74
CA TYR A 161 10.64 -20.04 1.97
C TYR A 161 11.77 -20.67 2.78
N ILE A 162 12.42 -19.91 3.66
CA ILE A 162 13.67 -20.34 4.31
C ILE A 162 13.45 -20.57 5.81
N THR A 163 12.90 -19.59 6.52
CA THR A 163 12.78 -19.65 7.99
C THR A 163 11.35 -19.78 8.50
N ASP A 164 10.34 -19.42 7.70
CA ASP A 164 8.93 -19.26 8.13
C ASP A 164 8.74 -18.22 9.25
N ASP A 165 9.72 -17.33 9.43
CA ASP A 165 9.71 -16.33 10.49
C ASP A 165 9.09 -15.02 10.02
N VAL A 166 8.37 -14.36 10.95
CA VAL A 166 7.95 -12.97 10.78
C VAL A 166 9.16 -12.05 10.94
N ILE A 167 9.48 -11.30 9.89
CA ILE A 167 10.65 -10.41 9.80
C ILE A 167 10.32 -8.99 10.28
N SER A 168 9.09 -8.50 10.04
CA SER A 168 8.70 -7.16 10.48
C SER A 168 7.21 -7.04 10.72
N THR A 169 6.82 -6.11 11.61
CA THR A 169 5.42 -5.79 11.88
C THR A 169 5.20 -4.29 12.05
N ILE A 170 4.06 -3.77 11.58
CA ILE A 170 3.61 -2.39 11.82
C ILE A 170 2.13 -2.43 12.23
N SER A 171 1.84 -1.98 13.45
CA SER A 171 0.47 -1.89 13.99
C SER A 171 -0.14 -0.51 13.71
N THR A 172 -1.40 -0.46 13.33
CA THR A 172 -2.12 0.73 12.87
C THR A 172 -3.64 0.53 13.00
N SER A 173 -4.43 1.55 12.66
CA SER A 173 -5.88 1.45 12.49
C SER A 173 -6.33 2.17 11.21
N LEU A 174 -7.37 1.63 10.59
CA LEU A 174 -8.09 2.25 9.48
C LEU A 174 -9.56 2.48 9.83
N THR A 175 -10.23 3.34 9.06
CA THR A 175 -11.66 3.63 9.25
C THR A 175 -12.42 3.36 7.95
N ILE A 176 -13.43 2.50 8.03
CA ILE A 176 -14.19 2.05 6.86
C ILE A 176 -14.92 3.24 6.22
N LEU A 177 -14.66 3.45 4.92
CA LEU A 177 -15.24 4.49 4.05
C LEU A 177 -15.10 5.92 4.59
N LYS A 178 -14.14 6.15 5.50
CA LYS A 178 -13.87 7.44 6.16
C LYS A 178 -12.37 7.72 6.22
N ASP A 179 -11.67 7.42 5.13
CA ASP A 179 -10.24 7.66 5.00
C ASP A 179 -9.91 9.15 5.23
N ARG A 180 -8.93 9.41 6.10
CA ARG A 180 -8.49 10.78 6.43
C ARG A 180 -7.88 11.49 5.22
N TYR A 181 -6.96 10.83 4.51
CA TYR A 181 -6.27 11.41 3.37
C TYR A 181 -6.74 10.75 2.09
N VAL A 182 -7.33 11.53 1.19
CA VAL A 182 -7.85 11.02 -0.09
C VAL A 182 -7.26 11.82 -1.25
N ALA A 183 -6.97 11.13 -2.35
CA ALA A 183 -6.71 11.78 -3.63
C ALA A 183 -8.06 12.03 -4.31
N LEU A 184 -8.26 13.24 -4.84
CA LEU A 184 -9.45 13.64 -5.56
C LEU A 184 -9.08 14.06 -6.98
N ASP A 185 -9.95 13.79 -7.93
CA ASP A 185 -9.86 14.38 -9.26
C ASP A 185 -10.11 15.89 -9.14
N PRO A 186 -9.21 16.74 -9.67
CA PRO A 186 -9.29 18.19 -9.45
C PRO A 186 -10.46 18.84 -10.21
N THR A 187 -11.06 18.15 -11.18
CA THR A 187 -12.16 18.68 -12.00
C THR A 187 -13.52 18.29 -11.43
N SER A 188 -13.68 17.02 -11.06
CA SER A 188 -14.94 16.44 -10.61
C SER A 188 -15.06 16.33 -9.09
N GLY A 189 -13.95 16.42 -8.35
CA GLY A 189 -13.91 16.17 -6.91
C GLY A 189 -14.13 14.71 -6.52
N ALA A 190 -14.17 13.79 -7.50
CA ALA A 190 -14.35 12.37 -7.24
C ALA A 190 -13.10 11.78 -6.56
N VAL A 191 -13.29 10.83 -5.64
CA VAL A 191 -12.18 10.11 -5.03
C VAL A 191 -11.48 9.24 -6.07
N LEU A 192 -10.15 9.35 -6.13
CA LEU A 192 -9.28 8.56 -6.97
C LEU A 192 -8.76 7.36 -6.17
N ASP A 193 -9.04 6.16 -6.66
CA ASP A 193 -8.43 4.91 -6.19
C ASP A 193 -7.06 4.64 -6.85
N GLN A 194 -6.87 5.20 -8.04
CA GLN A 194 -5.65 5.12 -8.80
C GLN A 194 -5.41 6.33 -9.70
N ILE A 195 -4.14 6.56 -10.06
CA ILE A 195 -3.73 7.55 -11.05
C ILE A 195 -3.01 6.85 -12.19
N ASP A 196 -3.59 6.94 -13.38
CA ASP A 196 -2.98 6.45 -14.62
C ASP A 196 -2.04 7.49 -15.23
N LEU A 197 -0.78 7.11 -15.43
CA LEU A 197 0.25 7.95 -16.03
C LEU A 197 0.76 7.36 -17.34
N ALA A 198 0.32 7.96 -18.45
CA ALA A 198 0.91 7.69 -19.76
C ALA A 198 2.43 7.93 -19.76
N ALA A 199 3.11 7.30 -20.72
CA ALA A 199 4.55 7.52 -20.89
C ALA A 199 4.83 9.01 -21.13
N ASN A 200 5.79 9.57 -20.39
CA ASN A 200 6.18 10.98 -20.49
C ASN A 200 5.07 12.01 -20.18
N SER A 201 4.00 11.62 -19.50
CA SER A 201 2.94 12.55 -19.08
C SER A 201 3.06 12.96 -17.62
N THR A 202 2.20 13.91 -17.25
CA THR A 202 1.87 14.30 -15.88
C THR A 202 0.38 14.11 -15.65
N SER A 203 -0.03 13.83 -14.42
CA SER A 203 -1.43 13.89 -13.98
C SER A 203 -1.53 14.73 -12.72
N SER A 204 -2.69 15.33 -12.51
CA SER A 204 -3.00 16.18 -11.37
C SER A 204 -4.06 15.51 -10.48
N TYR A 205 -3.94 15.70 -9.18
CA TYR A 205 -4.92 15.28 -8.17
C TYR A 205 -4.92 16.30 -7.04
N THR A 206 -6.06 16.47 -6.38
CA THR A 206 -6.15 17.24 -5.14
C THR A 206 -5.95 16.29 -3.97
N LEU A 207 -5.07 16.65 -3.04
CA LEU A 207 -4.93 15.91 -1.78
C LEU A 207 -5.84 16.57 -0.74
N ALA A 208 -6.81 15.83 -0.20
CA ALA A 208 -7.72 16.33 0.83
C ALA A 208 -7.49 15.62 2.17
N ASP A 209 -7.48 16.40 3.27
CA ASP A 209 -7.60 15.91 4.65
C ASP A 209 -9.08 16.02 5.07
N THR A 210 -9.77 14.89 5.18
CA THR A 210 -11.18 14.80 5.57
C THR A 210 -11.38 14.85 7.08
N GLY A 211 -10.30 15.02 7.85
CA GLY A 211 -10.30 15.10 9.30
C GLY A 211 -9.94 13.78 10.00
N ALA A 212 -9.66 13.89 11.31
CA ALA A 212 -9.30 12.74 12.13
C ALA A 212 -10.52 11.82 12.35
N ASN A 213 -10.65 10.80 11.51
CA ASN A 213 -11.76 9.83 11.57
C ASN A 213 -11.42 8.55 12.35
N GLY A 214 -10.46 8.59 13.29
CA GLY A 214 -10.06 7.44 14.10
C GLY A 214 -9.01 6.50 13.49
N SER A 215 -8.60 6.73 12.23
CA SER A 215 -7.46 6.05 11.61
C SER A 215 -6.13 6.64 12.07
N THR A 216 -5.03 5.87 12.06
CA THR A 216 -3.68 6.41 12.31
C THR A 216 -3.04 7.08 11.08
N ALA A 217 -3.82 7.36 10.03
CA ALA A 217 -3.30 7.89 8.78
C ALA A 217 -2.56 9.22 8.98
N GLN A 218 -1.38 9.33 8.34
CA GLN A 218 -0.47 10.48 8.44
C GLN A 218 -0.25 11.19 7.09
N GLY A 219 -0.79 10.64 6.01
CA GLY A 219 -0.69 11.21 4.68
C GLY A 219 -1.27 10.29 3.62
N LEU A 220 -0.93 10.55 2.35
CA LEU A 220 -1.23 9.70 1.21
C LEU A 220 0.03 8.93 0.77
N LEU A 221 -0.09 7.62 0.65
CA LEU A 221 0.89 6.70 0.08
C LEU A 221 0.50 6.42 -1.39
N LEU A 222 1.35 6.85 -2.31
CA LEU A 222 1.25 6.53 -3.73
C LEU A 222 2.15 5.33 -4.04
N LEU A 223 1.56 4.25 -4.54
CA LEU A 223 2.26 3.00 -4.83
C LEU A 223 2.29 2.71 -6.33
N ASN A 224 3.47 2.68 -6.92
CA ASN A 224 3.70 2.23 -8.29
C ASN A 224 3.77 0.70 -8.33
N THR A 225 2.67 0.08 -8.74
CA THR A 225 2.55 -1.39 -8.84
C THR A 225 3.17 -1.97 -10.11
N SER A 226 3.66 -1.13 -11.03
CA SER A 226 4.29 -1.59 -12.28
C SER A 226 5.79 -1.90 -12.17
N GLY A 227 6.41 -1.64 -11.01
CA GLY A 227 7.84 -1.82 -10.76
C GLY A 227 8.72 -0.66 -11.26
N GLY A 228 10.03 -0.75 -10.99
CA GLY A 228 11.04 0.22 -11.44
C GLY A 228 11.62 1.11 -10.33
N THR A 229 12.40 2.13 -10.71
CA THR A 229 13.29 2.88 -9.79
C THR A 229 12.60 3.78 -8.76
N THR A 230 11.29 4.00 -8.86
CA THR A 230 10.52 4.72 -7.84
C THR A 230 9.19 4.02 -7.66
N GLU A 231 9.04 3.43 -6.49
CA GLU A 231 7.99 2.45 -6.22
C GLU A 231 6.95 3.00 -5.26
N ALA A 232 7.34 3.90 -4.35
CA ALA A 232 6.42 4.52 -3.42
C ALA A 232 6.78 5.97 -3.13
N LEU A 233 5.75 6.76 -2.82
CA LEU A 233 5.88 8.08 -2.24
C LEU A 233 4.85 8.26 -1.12
N THR A 234 5.28 8.77 0.02
CA THR A 234 4.40 9.29 1.07
C THR A 234 4.31 10.81 1.00
N LEU A 235 3.09 11.34 1.05
CA LEU A 235 2.76 12.76 1.06
C LEU A 235 2.00 13.09 2.34
N GLY A 236 2.66 13.77 3.28
CA GLY A 236 1.98 14.35 4.44
C GLY A 236 1.53 15.77 4.16
N ILE A 237 0.35 16.16 4.62
CA ILE A 237 -0.02 17.58 4.70
C ILE A 237 0.50 18.11 6.04
N ASN A 238 1.48 19.02 6.00
CA ASN A 238 1.76 19.84 7.16
C ASN A 238 0.56 20.77 7.34
N THR A 239 -0.17 20.64 8.45
CA THR A 239 -1.45 21.28 8.77
C THR A 239 -1.43 22.82 8.81
N SER A 240 -0.35 23.46 8.37
CA SER A 240 -0.19 24.90 8.27
C SER A 240 -0.34 25.45 6.84
N ALA A 241 -0.43 24.60 5.82
CA ALA A 241 -0.70 24.98 4.43
C ALA A 241 -2.14 24.63 4.05
N SER A 242 -2.62 25.21 2.93
CA SER A 242 -3.98 25.10 2.39
C SER A 242 -4.62 23.72 2.64
N PRO A 243 -5.90 23.63 3.06
CA PRO A 243 -6.53 22.36 3.40
C PRO A 243 -6.66 21.38 2.22
N SER A 244 -6.34 21.81 0.99
CA SER A 244 -6.44 20.97 -0.21
C SER A 244 -5.51 21.42 -1.35
N PRO A 245 -4.19 21.13 -1.29
CA PRO A 245 -3.31 21.44 -2.39
C PRO A 245 -3.66 20.66 -3.66
N THR A 246 -3.53 21.31 -4.81
CA THR A 246 -3.49 20.60 -6.10
C THR A 246 -2.07 20.09 -6.31
N CYS A 247 -1.94 18.77 -6.43
CA CYS A 247 -0.69 18.07 -6.63
C CYS A 247 -0.57 17.53 -8.06
N GLN A 248 0.66 17.40 -8.54
CA GLN A 248 1.04 16.86 -9.83
C GLN A 248 2.06 15.74 -9.65
N VAL A 249 1.94 14.69 -10.44
CA VAL A 249 2.93 13.61 -10.55
C VAL A 249 3.31 13.40 -12.01
N GLY A 250 4.62 13.29 -12.29
CA GLY A 250 5.15 13.15 -13.66
C GLY A 250 6.14 12.00 -13.83
N ARG A 251 6.18 11.40 -15.04
CA ARG A 251 6.94 10.17 -15.33
C ARG A 251 8.36 10.35 -15.90
N ARG A 252 8.73 11.50 -16.50
CA ARG A 252 10.09 11.72 -17.09
C ARG A 252 11.22 11.72 -16.05
N ARG A 253 10.87 12.13 -14.84
CA ARG A 253 11.64 12.07 -13.59
C ARG A 253 10.52 12.15 -12.57
N TRP A 254 10.33 11.13 -11.73
CA TRP A 254 9.29 11.13 -10.70
C TRP A 254 9.38 12.46 -9.93
N ARG A 255 8.48 13.37 -10.28
CA ARG A 255 8.45 14.75 -9.80
C ARG A 255 7.08 14.98 -9.25
N PHE A 256 7.07 15.42 -8.01
CA PHE A 256 5.87 15.74 -7.27
C PHE A 256 5.89 17.23 -7.00
N ARG A 257 4.80 17.90 -7.32
CA ARG A 257 4.60 19.33 -7.06
C ARG A 257 3.21 19.48 -6.49
N CYS A 258 3.07 20.17 -5.38
CA CYS A 258 1.78 20.59 -4.86
C CYS A 258 1.79 22.12 -4.86
N ASP A 259 0.75 22.74 -5.40
CA ASP A 259 0.60 24.19 -5.47
C ASP A 259 0.18 24.73 -4.10
N ASP A 260 1.16 24.84 -3.19
CA ASP A 260 1.10 25.66 -1.99
C ASP A 260 2.37 26.53 -1.93
N ASP A 261 2.22 27.83 -1.68
CA ASP A 261 3.28 28.86 -1.68
C ASP A 261 4.42 28.66 -0.64
N LEU A 262 4.50 27.52 0.05
CA LEU A 262 5.50 27.24 1.09
C LEU A 262 6.23 25.91 0.86
N TRP A 263 7.37 26.07 0.18
CA TRP A 263 8.35 25.07 -0.21
C TRP A 263 8.93 24.20 0.93
N ARG A 264 8.84 22.87 0.81
CA ARG A 264 9.92 21.94 1.22
C ARG A 264 10.03 20.78 0.22
N TYR A 265 11.05 20.86 -0.64
CA TYR A 265 11.46 19.75 -1.49
C TYR A 265 11.95 18.59 -0.63
N TRP A 266 11.20 17.49 -0.55
CA TRP A 266 11.77 16.20 -0.15
C TRP A 266 12.47 15.59 -1.36
N TRP A 267 13.77 15.87 -1.47
CA TRP A 267 14.66 15.06 -2.29
C TRP A 267 14.90 13.75 -1.54
N LEU A 268 14.39 12.63 -2.04
CA LEU A 268 15.00 11.33 -1.77
C LEU A 268 16.46 11.43 -2.23
N ARG A 269 17.39 11.51 -1.27
CA ARG A 269 18.82 11.67 -1.53
C ARG A 269 19.35 10.47 -2.32
N GLY A 270 19.44 10.62 -3.64
CA GLY A 270 20.42 9.94 -4.48
C GLY A 270 21.53 10.92 -4.80
N PHE A 271 22.74 10.63 -4.34
CA PHE A 271 23.95 11.41 -4.62
C PHE A 271 24.13 11.66 -6.12
N PHE A 272 23.99 12.91 -6.58
CA PHE A 272 24.71 13.42 -7.75
C PHE A 272 25.01 14.90 -7.55
N ARG A 273 26.30 15.19 -7.31
CA ARG A 273 26.88 16.53 -7.32
C ARG A 273 26.97 16.96 -8.79
N TRP A 274 26.31 18.05 -9.18
CA TRP A 274 26.58 18.69 -10.47
C TRP A 274 27.15 20.08 -10.25
N TYR A 275 28.33 20.27 -10.84
CA TYR A 275 29.08 21.51 -10.96
C TYR A 275 28.30 22.51 -11.83
N HIS A 276 28.27 23.78 -11.41
CA HIS A 276 28.00 24.90 -12.30
C HIS A 276 29.34 25.39 -12.87
N HIS A 277 29.46 25.43 -14.19
CA HIS A 277 30.34 26.38 -14.86
C HIS A 277 29.45 27.36 -15.63
N HIS A 278 29.81 28.64 -15.49
CA HIS A 278 29.40 29.74 -16.35
C HIS A 278 29.80 29.47 -17.80
#